data_AF-A0A1Q5XUL5-F1
#
_entry.id   AF-A0A1Q5XUL5-F1
#
_cell.length_a   1.000
_cell.length_b   1.000
_cell.length_c   1.000
_cell.angle_alpha   90.00
_cell.angle_beta   90.00
_cell.angle_gamma   90.00
#
_symmetry.space_group_name_H-M   'P 1'
#
loop_
_entity.id
_entity.type
_entity.pdbx_description
1 polymer ?
#
loop_
_entity_poly.entity_id
_entity_poly.type
_entity_poly.pdbx_seq_one_letter_code
_entity_poly.pdbx_strand_id
1 'polypeptide(L)'
;MRVQITETNEIKELTLIDPKTGVDYVQDFIGNYDALADGQFTWNEGAGAFLAEQDTFSWWSQVIEDQKALDERIAELKESHDSEDVDAVVNAAADVDLENLAASVNKALDEEFGVTEGK
;
A
#
# COMPACT_ATOMS: atom_id res chain seq x y z
N MET A 1 -2.65 1.63 -11.89
CA MET A 1 -4.11 1.85 -12.11
C MET A 1 -4.39 3.30 -12.50
N ARG A 2 -5.09 3.55 -13.62
CA ARG A 2 -5.48 4.92 -14.06
C ARG A 2 -6.81 5.34 -13.42
N VAL A 3 -6.85 6.55 -12.86
CA VAL A 3 -8.02 7.10 -12.17
C VAL A 3 -8.32 8.51 -12.68
N GLN A 4 -9.54 8.73 -13.17
CA GLN A 4 -10.11 10.04 -13.45
C GLN A 4 -10.78 10.58 -12.18
N ILE A 5 -10.34 11.75 -11.73
CA ILE A 5 -10.93 12.46 -10.58
C ILE A 5 -12.19 13.20 -11.05
N THR A 6 -13.33 12.95 -10.42
CA THR A 6 -14.63 13.49 -10.87
C THR A 6 -14.70 15.02 -10.86
N GLU A 7 -14.09 15.65 -9.87
CA GLU A 7 -14.17 17.10 -9.62
C GLU A 7 -13.33 17.90 -10.62
N THR A 8 -12.19 17.33 -11.06
CA THR A 8 -11.21 18.03 -11.91
C THR A 8 -11.16 17.49 -13.34
N ASN A 9 -11.69 16.29 -13.59
CA ASN A 9 -11.50 15.50 -14.80
C ASN A 9 -10.04 15.15 -15.12
N GLU A 10 -9.12 15.37 -14.19
CA GLU A 10 -7.72 14.95 -14.35
C GLU A 10 -7.62 13.43 -14.26
N ILE A 11 -6.78 12.84 -15.11
CA ILE A 11 -6.41 11.43 -15.01
C ILE A 11 -5.05 11.33 -14.32
N LYS A 12 -5.02 10.63 -13.20
CA LYS A 12 -3.81 10.32 -12.42
C LYS A 12 -3.59 8.82 -12.36
N GLU A 13 -2.41 8.42 -11.91
CA GLU A 13 -2.04 7.02 -11.77
C GLU A 13 -1.70 6.70 -10.33
N LEU A 14 -2.24 5.58 -9.85
CA LEU A 14 -1.84 4.90 -8.64
C LEU A 14 -0.96 3.71 -9.02
N THR A 15 0.16 3.49 -8.34
CA THR A 15 1.11 2.40 -8.65
C THR A 15 1.71 1.86 -7.36
N LEU A 16 1.84 0.54 -7.25
CA LEU A 16 2.40 -0.15 -6.10
C LEU A 16 3.20 -1.35 -6.62
N ILE A 17 4.52 -1.20 -6.66
CA ILE A 17 5.42 -2.14 -7.34
C ILE A 17 6.07 -3.01 -6.27
N ASP A 18 5.91 -4.33 -6.38
CA ASP A 18 6.64 -5.28 -5.56
C ASP A 18 8.15 -5.15 -5.85
N PRO A 19 8.98 -4.76 -4.86
CA PRO A 19 10.40 -4.53 -5.07
C PRO A 19 11.17 -5.78 -5.51
N LYS A 20 10.65 -6.98 -5.23
CA LYS A 20 11.29 -8.25 -5.59
C LYS A 20 11.00 -8.66 -7.04
N THR A 21 9.76 -8.49 -7.49
CA THR A 21 9.30 -9.01 -8.79
C THR A 21 9.16 -7.93 -9.87
N GLY A 22 9.05 -6.66 -9.47
CA GLY A 22 8.79 -5.53 -10.36
C GLY A 22 7.34 -5.47 -10.87
N VAL A 23 6.46 -6.31 -10.34
CA VAL A 23 5.04 -6.35 -10.71
C VAL A 23 4.29 -5.19 -10.02
N ASP A 24 3.55 -4.38 -10.77
CA ASP A 24 2.60 -3.42 -10.21
C ASP A 24 1.32 -4.17 -9.81
N TYR A 25 1.11 -4.31 -8.50
CA TYR A 25 0.01 -5.06 -7.90
C TYR A 25 -1.04 -4.14 -7.27
N VAL A 26 -1.00 -2.82 -7.55
CA VAL A 26 -1.88 -1.82 -6.93
C VAL A 26 -3.36 -2.14 -7.07
N GLN A 27 -3.79 -2.70 -8.19
CA GLN A 27 -5.20 -3.01 -8.42
C GLN A 27 -5.65 -4.20 -7.57
N ASP A 28 -4.78 -5.20 -7.38
CA ASP A 28 -5.05 -6.34 -6.50
C ASP A 28 -5.09 -5.88 -5.04
N PHE A 29 -4.16 -5.01 -4.64
CA PHE A 29 -4.13 -4.43 -3.30
C PHE A 29 -5.43 -3.68 -2.99
N ILE A 30 -5.85 -2.73 -3.84
CA ILE A 30 -7.12 -2.00 -3.68
C ILE A 30 -8.32 -2.98 -3.69
N GLY A 31 -8.29 -3.97 -4.57
CA GLY A 31 -9.35 -4.98 -4.69
C GLY A 31 -9.53 -5.85 -3.44
N ASN A 32 -8.44 -6.17 -2.72
CA ASN A 32 -8.49 -6.94 -1.48
C ASN A 32 -9.23 -6.23 -0.33
N TYR A 33 -9.43 -4.92 -0.44
CA TYR A 33 -10.21 -4.12 0.50
C TYR A 33 -11.56 -3.70 -0.10
N ASP A 34 -12.05 -4.46 -1.08
CA ASP A 34 -13.36 -4.29 -1.73
C ASP A 34 -13.60 -2.92 -2.41
N ALA A 35 -12.60 -2.04 -2.52
CA ALA A 35 -12.77 -0.68 -3.04
C ALA A 35 -13.11 -0.63 -4.55
N LEU A 36 -12.92 -1.75 -5.27
CA LEU A 36 -13.39 -1.91 -6.65
C LEU A 36 -14.85 -2.41 -6.74
N ALA A 37 -15.40 -2.91 -5.62
CA ALA A 37 -16.73 -3.51 -5.53
C ALA A 37 -17.73 -2.67 -4.71
N ASP A 38 -17.23 -1.84 -3.79
CA ASP A 38 -18.05 -1.02 -2.88
C ASP A 38 -18.46 0.35 -3.46
N GLY A 39 -17.93 0.70 -4.64
CA GLY A 39 -18.23 1.93 -5.36
C GLY A 39 -17.22 3.06 -5.18
N GLN A 40 -16.15 2.88 -4.39
CA GLN A 40 -15.06 3.87 -4.29
C GLN A 40 -14.38 4.12 -5.64
N PHE A 41 -14.17 3.07 -6.42
CA PHE A 41 -13.71 3.14 -7.80
C PHE A 41 -14.71 2.52 -8.77
N THR A 42 -15.18 3.30 -9.75
CA THR A 42 -16.10 2.80 -10.79
C THR A 42 -15.49 2.91 -12.17
N TRP A 43 -15.49 1.83 -12.95
CA TRP A 43 -14.92 1.86 -14.31
C TRP A 43 -15.70 2.80 -15.25
N ASN A 44 -14.98 3.69 -15.94
CA ASN A 44 -15.52 4.55 -17.00
C ASN A 44 -14.94 4.14 -18.35
N GLU A 45 -15.77 3.46 -19.15
CA GLU A 45 -15.40 3.00 -20.49
C GLU A 45 -14.99 4.14 -21.43
N GLY A 46 -15.62 5.32 -21.31
CA GLY A 46 -15.33 6.47 -22.17
C GLY A 46 -13.97 7.11 -21.90
N ALA A 47 -13.50 7.06 -20.66
CA ALA A 47 -12.19 7.57 -20.25
C ALA A 47 -11.09 6.51 -20.30
N GLY A 48 -11.47 5.22 -20.29
CA GLY A 48 -10.52 4.12 -20.11
C GLY A 48 -9.76 4.21 -18.78
N ALA A 49 -10.47 4.62 -17.72
CA ALA A 49 -9.96 4.84 -16.37
C ALA A 49 -11.05 4.56 -15.33
N PHE A 50 -10.66 4.31 -14.08
CA PHE A 50 -11.60 4.30 -12.96
C PHE A 50 -11.99 5.72 -12.58
N LEU A 51 -13.20 5.94 -12.12
CA LEU A 51 -13.68 7.18 -11.53
C LEU A 51 -13.58 7.08 -10.01
N ALA A 52 -13.14 8.15 -9.38
CA ALA A 52 -13.20 8.34 -7.93
C ALA A 52 -13.33 9.83 -7.58
N GLU A 53 -13.91 10.11 -6.41
CA GLU A 53 -13.90 11.44 -5.81
C GLU A 53 -12.47 11.84 -5.41
N GLN A 54 -12.20 13.14 -5.37
CA GLN A 54 -10.89 13.68 -5.02
C GLN A 54 -10.41 13.20 -3.64
N ASP A 55 -11.30 13.11 -2.67
CA ASP A 55 -10.96 12.66 -1.31
C ASP A 55 -10.63 11.16 -1.28
N THR A 56 -11.42 10.33 -1.99
CA THR A 56 -11.13 8.90 -2.17
C THR A 56 -9.77 8.68 -2.83
N PHE A 57 -9.49 9.40 -3.93
CA PHE A 57 -8.19 9.30 -4.59
C PHE A 57 -7.05 9.70 -3.66
N SER A 58 -7.20 10.82 -2.93
CA SER A 58 -6.16 11.32 -2.03
C SER A 58 -5.87 10.34 -0.90
N TRP A 59 -6.91 9.74 -0.32
CA TRP A 59 -6.76 8.75 0.74
C TRP A 59 -6.03 7.50 0.25
N TRP A 60 -6.46 6.92 -0.88
CA TRP A 60 -5.79 5.76 -1.47
C TRP A 60 -4.35 6.07 -1.90
N SER A 61 -4.09 7.27 -2.43
CA SER A 61 -2.74 7.70 -2.77
C SER A 61 -1.82 7.68 -1.55
N GLN A 62 -2.29 8.13 -0.39
CA GLN A 62 -1.52 8.10 0.85
C GLN A 62 -1.27 6.67 1.32
N VAL A 63 -2.32 5.84 1.39
CA VAL A 63 -2.20 4.43 1.79
C VAL A 63 -1.20 3.67 0.91
N ILE A 64 -1.23 3.92 -0.40
CA ILE A 64 -0.31 3.29 -1.36
C ILE A 64 1.12 3.78 -1.18
N GLU A 65 1.33 5.07 -0.91
CA GLU A 65 2.67 5.62 -0.63
C GLU A 65 3.27 4.99 0.63
N ASP A 66 2.47 4.86 1.69
CA ASP A 66 2.88 4.25 2.95
C ASP A 66 3.16 2.75 2.78
N GLN A 67 2.31 2.02 2.04
CA GLN A 67 2.53 0.61 1.74
C GLN A 67 3.78 0.39 0.89
N LYS A 68 4.04 1.27 -0.09
CA LYS A 68 5.26 1.19 -0.91
C LYS A 68 6.51 1.33 -0.06
N ALA A 69 6.55 2.32 0.83
CA ALA A 69 7.68 2.50 1.74
C ALA A 69 7.85 1.30 2.68
N LEU A 70 6.74 0.70 3.13
CA LEU A 70 6.78 -0.52 3.94
C LEU A 70 7.34 -1.72 3.15
N ASP A 71 6.91 -1.94 1.90
CA ASP A 71 7.40 -3.04 1.06
C ASP A 71 8.92 -2.95 0.83
N GLU A 72 9.41 -1.75 0.51
CA GLU A 72 10.84 -1.48 0.34
C GLU A 72 11.61 -1.83 1.63
N ARG A 73 11.11 -1.37 2.78
CA ARG A 73 11.71 -1.68 4.09
C ARG A 73 11.68 -3.18 4.42
N ILE A 74 10.58 -3.88 4.16
CA ILE A 74 10.48 -5.33 4.39
C ILE A 74 11.47 -6.06 3.51
N ALA A 75 11.60 -5.66 2.24
CA ALA A 75 12.58 -6.23 1.32
C ALA A 75 14.01 -6.06 1.85
N GLU A 76 14.38 -4.85 2.31
CA GLU A 76 15.68 -4.58 2.92
C GLU A 76 15.94 -5.44 4.16
N LEU A 77 14.97 -5.55 5.08
CA LEU A 77 15.12 -6.38 6.28
C LEU A 77 15.31 -7.86 5.94
N LYS A 78 14.64 -8.36 4.89
CA LYS A 78 14.81 -9.74 4.42
C LYS A 78 16.18 -10.01 3.78
N GLU A 79 16.96 -8.98 3.45
CA GLU A 79 18.36 -9.15 3.01
C GLU A 79 19.32 -9.41 4.18
N SER A 80 19.00 -8.90 5.38
CA SER A 80 19.88 -8.99 6.57
C SER A 80 19.35 -9.91 7.69
N HIS A 81 18.08 -10.29 7.64
CA HIS A 81 17.41 -11.15 8.61
C HIS A 81 16.77 -12.37 7.95
N ASP A 82 16.42 -13.38 8.74
CA ASP A 82 15.66 -14.52 8.22
C ASP A 82 14.29 -14.04 7.73
N SER A 83 13.90 -14.47 6.53
CA SER A 83 12.66 -14.00 5.92
C SER A 83 11.41 -14.47 6.66
N GLU A 84 11.44 -15.65 7.27
CA GLU A 84 10.31 -16.18 8.04
C GLU A 84 10.09 -15.37 9.33
N ASP A 85 11.18 -14.92 9.96
CA ASP A 85 11.11 -14.06 11.15
C ASP A 85 10.52 -12.68 10.81
N VAL A 86 10.96 -12.06 9.71
CA VAL A 86 10.40 -10.77 9.25
C VAL A 86 8.90 -10.93 8.93
N ASP A 87 8.53 -11.98 8.19
CA ASP A 87 7.13 -12.26 7.85
C ASP A 87 6.26 -12.52 9.08
N ALA A 88 6.80 -13.16 10.13
CA ALA A 88 6.07 -13.39 11.38
C ALA A 88 5.70 -12.06 12.07
N VAL A 89 6.64 -11.10 12.12
CA VAL A 89 6.40 -9.76 12.71
C VAL A 89 5.36 -8.99 11.92
N VAL A 90 5.49 -8.98 10.58
CA VAL A 90 4.54 -8.29 9.68
C VAL A 90 3.12 -8.82 9.89
N ASN A 91 2.94 -10.14 9.86
CA ASN A 91 1.64 -10.75 10.01
C ASN A 91 1.01 -10.50 11.40
N ALA A 92 1.82 -10.47 12.46
CA ALA A 92 1.35 -10.20 13.82
C ALA A 92 0.88 -8.76 14.03
N ALA A 93 1.39 -7.80 13.25
CA ALA A 93 1.09 -6.38 13.36
C ALA A 93 0.02 -5.87 12.38
N ALA A 94 -0.49 -6.75 11.51
CA ALA A 94 -1.38 -6.39 10.40
C ALA A 94 -2.88 -6.32 10.76
N ASP A 95 -3.28 -6.69 11.98
CA ASP A 95 -4.67 -6.65 12.44
C ASP A 95 -5.06 -5.24 12.94
N VAL A 96 -5.02 -4.27 12.03
CA VAL A 96 -5.37 -2.86 12.27
C VAL A 96 -6.10 -2.27 11.06
N ASP A 97 -6.70 -1.09 11.23
CA ASP A 97 -7.30 -0.35 10.12
C ASP A 97 -6.24 -0.03 9.04
N LEU A 98 -6.66 0.00 7.77
CA LEU A 98 -5.76 0.10 6.62
C LEU A 98 -4.87 1.34 6.67
N GLU A 99 -5.41 2.49 7.09
CA GLU A 99 -4.65 3.73 7.23
C GLU A 99 -3.56 3.66 8.32
N ASN A 100 -3.65 2.69 9.24
CA ASN A 100 -2.69 2.50 10.32
C ASN A 100 -1.74 1.32 10.07
N LEU A 101 -2.00 0.50 9.05
CA LEU A 101 -1.28 -0.74 8.77
C LEU A 101 0.22 -0.51 8.66
N ALA A 102 0.63 0.41 7.77
CA ALA A 102 2.04 0.68 7.53
C ALA A 102 2.76 1.15 8.81
N ALA A 103 2.14 2.05 9.57
CA ALA A 103 2.72 2.57 10.81
C ALA A 103 2.82 1.48 11.90
N SER A 104 1.79 0.64 12.04
CA SER A 104 1.76 -0.49 12.98
C SER A 104 2.88 -1.49 12.69
N VAL A 105 3.02 -1.92 11.43
CA VAL A 105 4.04 -2.88 11.02
C VAL A 105 5.44 -2.28 11.17
N ASN A 106 5.65 -1.03 10.75
CA ASN A 106 6.94 -0.35 10.91
C ASN A 106 7.38 -0.33 12.37
N LYS A 107 6.48 0.01 13.29
CA LYS A 107 6.76 0.01 14.73
C LYS A 107 7.14 -1.39 15.23
N ALA A 108 6.43 -2.43 14.82
CA ALA A 108 6.75 -3.81 15.22
C ALA A 108 8.12 -4.27 14.68
N LEU A 109 8.45 -3.90 13.44
CA LEU A 109 9.77 -4.15 12.85
C LEU A 109 10.88 -3.39 13.59
N ASP A 110 10.62 -2.16 14.04
CA ASP A 110 11.55 -1.41 14.91
C ASP A 110 11.76 -2.08 16.26
N GLU A 111 10.71 -2.64 16.86
CA GLU A 111 10.80 -3.33 18.15
C GLU A 111 11.59 -4.65 18.08
N GLU A 112 11.47 -5.39 16.97
CA GLU A 112 12.15 -6.69 16.79
C GLU A 112 13.55 -6.55 16.15
N PHE A 113 13.67 -5.78 15.06
CA PHE A 113 14.87 -5.71 14.23
C PHE A 113 15.58 -4.36 14.30
N GLY A 114 14.97 -3.37 14.95
CA GLY A 114 15.60 -2.07 15.14
C GLY A 114 16.96 -2.23 15.79
N VAL A 115 17.99 -1.72 15.13
CA VAL A 115 19.31 -1.59 15.76
C VAL A 115 19.09 -0.68 16.97
N THR A 116 19.23 -1.23 18.18
CA THR A 116 19.52 -0.38 19.34
C THR A 116 20.86 0.28 19.03
N GLU A 117 20.85 1.46 18.42
CA GLU A 117 21.97 2.37 18.53
C GLU A 117 22.16 2.58 20.03
N GLY A 118 23.16 1.89 20.56
CA GLY A 118 23.41 1.86 21.99
C GLY A 118 23.74 3.26 22.50
N LYS A 119 23.02 3.66 23.55
CA LYS A 119 23.39 4.64 24.58
C LYS A 119 23.40 6.13 24.21
#